data_AF-I2Q559-F1
#
_entry.id   AF-I2Q559-F1
#
_cell.length_a   1.000
_cell.length_b   1.000
_cell.length_c   1.000
_cell.angle_alpha   90.00
_cell.angle_beta   90.00
_cell.angle_gamma   90.00
#
_symmetry.space_group_name_H-M   'P 1'
#
loop_
_entity.id
_entity.type
_entity.pdbx_description
1 polymer ?
#
loop_
_entity_poly.entity_id
_entity_poly.type
_entity_poly.pdbx_seq_one_letter_code
_entity_poly.pdbx_strand_id
1 'polypeptide(L)'
;MTINIFLILLLTFIVLVTLASIFLQSDYYKYNFRQHINQSIKQDSPSEEINPDLARKTIYDLQEQLQNPRAVFPLLQQIVTDICQHIEMGNKDEIDSLIMALPQVIAKLREMLAMVQEVSENLASLSEQLSASAESLFQGASEQASAIEESSSAMEEMALSTRQNADHASHTEAIVVKTAGDAHESGQAVSQAVSAMKEIADKISILEEVARQTDLLALNASIEKARAGEAGRGFAVVTSEIRKLAERSLAAAADINTLSASSLDVAEGAGKLLEKIVPDILKTSELIQEIAVASQEQNFGADQLNKALIQLDQVVQQNASASEELASTAEELSSQAKQLQTLTTFFQKGTTPPKTLRPRSPGKAAETKATDKDSSISATSPDETDDSSFDEF
;
A
#
# COMPACT_ATOMS: atom_id res chain seq x y z
N MET A 1 22.75 12.96 12.93
CA MET A 1 23.65 12.89 14.10
C MET A 1 25.00 13.61 13.90
N THR A 2 25.60 13.58 12.71
CA THR A 2 26.92 14.21 12.42
C THR A 2 26.94 15.74 12.41
N ILE A 3 25.83 16.40 12.05
CA ILE A 3 25.75 17.86 11.90
C ILE A 3 25.79 18.59 13.26
N ASN A 4 25.16 18.04 14.32
CA ASN A 4 25.15 18.66 15.66
C ASN A 4 26.51 18.58 16.36
N ILE A 5 27.26 17.49 16.17
CA ILE A 5 28.62 17.36 16.71
C ILE A 5 29.56 18.35 16.02
N PHE A 6 29.41 18.54 14.71
CA PHE A 6 30.21 19.51 13.96
C PHE A 6 29.96 20.96 14.42
N LEU A 7 28.70 21.33 14.70
CA LEU A 7 28.37 22.68 15.16
C LEU A 7 28.93 22.97 16.57
N ILE A 8 28.86 21.98 17.47
CA ILE A 8 29.41 22.08 18.84
C ILE A 8 30.94 22.15 18.79
N LEU A 9 31.58 21.34 17.94
CA LEU A 9 33.03 21.40 17.71
C LEU A 9 33.46 22.72 17.07
N LEU A 10 32.66 23.29 16.17
CA LEU A 10 32.94 24.58 15.53
C LEU A 10 32.82 25.74 16.54
N LEU A 11 31.79 25.74 17.38
CA LEU A 11 31.58 26.74 18.43
C LEU A 11 32.67 26.67 19.50
N THR A 12 33.01 25.47 19.96
CA THR A 12 34.12 25.27 20.91
C THR A 12 35.47 25.66 20.31
N PHE A 13 35.69 25.39 19.02
CA PHE A 13 36.88 25.84 18.29
C PHE A 13 36.96 27.37 18.18
N ILE A 14 35.85 28.06 17.84
CA ILE A 14 35.81 29.53 17.77
C ILE A 14 36.06 30.16 19.15
N VAL A 15 35.51 29.58 20.22
CA VAL A 15 35.75 30.04 21.60
C VAL A 15 37.20 29.82 22.02
N LEU A 16 37.81 28.68 21.68
CA LEU A 16 39.22 28.41 21.94
C LEU A 16 40.15 29.34 21.15
N VAL A 17 39.86 29.60 19.87
CA VAL A 17 40.66 30.50 19.03
C VAL A 17 40.56 31.95 19.49
N THR A 18 39.36 32.39 19.92
CA THR A 18 39.17 33.75 20.46
C THR A 18 39.82 33.92 21.83
N LEU A 19 39.73 32.92 22.72
CA LEU A 19 40.46 32.92 23.99
C LEU A 19 41.97 32.91 23.78
N ALA A 20 42.48 32.07 22.86
CA ALA A 20 43.89 32.03 22.51
C ALA A 20 44.37 33.36 21.91
N SER A 21 43.58 33.98 21.01
CA SER A 21 43.92 35.27 20.41
C SER A 21 43.93 36.40 21.44
N ILE A 22 43.00 36.41 22.40
CA ILE A 22 42.98 37.38 23.50
C ILE A 22 44.20 37.18 24.42
N PHE A 23 44.59 35.94 24.69
CA PHE A 23 45.78 35.60 25.47
C PHE A 23 47.10 35.99 24.76
N LEU A 24 47.18 35.80 23.44
CA LEU A 24 48.35 36.14 22.60
C LEU A 24 48.50 37.65 22.33
N GLN A 25 47.41 38.42 22.45
CA GLN A 25 47.40 39.85 22.18
C GLN A 25 47.70 40.72 23.40
N SER A 26 47.81 40.10 24.59
CA SER A 26 48.30 40.76 25.79
C SER A 26 49.83 40.90 25.73
N ASP A 27 50.33 42.13 25.58
CA ASP A 27 51.77 42.46 25.54
C ASP A 27 52.53 41.98 26.79
N TYR A 28 51.81 41.82 27.90
CA TYR A 28 52.31 41.28 29.16
C TYR A 28 52.78 39.82 29.07
N TYR A 29 52.00 38.96 28.40
CA TYR A 29 52.36 37.55 28.24
C TYR A 29 53.36 37.32 27.11
N LYS A 30 53.35 38.14 26.05
CA LYS A 30 54.44 38.12 25.05
C LYS A 30 55.81 38.43 25.67
N TYR A 31 55.85 39.36 26.62
CA TYR A 31 57.08 39.71 27.34
C TYR A 31 57.52 38.59 28.29
N ASN A 32 56.62 38.07 29.13
CA ASN A 32 56.95 37.02 30.09
C ASN A 32 57.20 35.65 29.44
N PHE A 33 56.50 35.29 28.36
CA PHE A 33 56.78 34.08 27.60
C PHE A 33 58.14 34.15 26.91
N ARG A 34 58.53 35.32 26.39
CA ARG A 34 59.91 35.55 25.90
C ARG A 34 60.95 35.43 27.01
N GLN A 35 60.67 35.96 28.20
CA GLN A 35 61.57 35.84 29.36
C GLN A 35 61.71 34.38 29.82
N HIS A 36 60.60 33.63 29.88
CA HIS A 36 60.60 32.23 30.28
C HIS A 36 61.32 31.34 29.26
N ILE A 37 61.07 31.55 27.95
CA ILE A 37 61.81 30.88 26.89
C ILE A 37 63.31 31.22 26.99
N ASN A 38 63.67 32.50 27.20
CA ASN A 38 65.07 32.89 27.31
C ASN A 38 65.76 32.38 28.60
N GLN A 39 65.03 32.22 29.70
CA GLN A 39 65.55 31.63 30.94
C GLN A 39 65.72 30.12 30.82
N SER A 40 64.74 29.41 30.26
CA SER A 40 64.81 27.97 30.04
C SER A 40 65.88 27.60 29.00
N ILE A 41 66.12 28.46 28.00
CA ILE A 41 67.22 28.30 27.03
C ILE A 41 68.59 28.56 27.68
N LYS A 42 68.70 29.53 28.59
CA LYS A 42 69.98 29.84 29.28
C LYS A 42 70.45 28.77 30.26
N GLN A 43 69.54 27.94 30.77
CA GLN A 43 69.85 26.99 31.82
C GLN A 43 70.48 25.69 31.30
N ASP A 44 70.35 25.39 30.00
CA ASP A 44 70.81 24.11 29.42
C ASP A 44 71.88 24.20 28.32
N SER A 45 72.29 25.40 27.88
CA SER A 45 73.55 25.62 27.15
C SER A 45 73.79 27.13 26.95
N PRO A 46 75.01 27.66 27.22
CA PRO A 46 75.36 28.98 26.73
C PRO A 46 75.75 28.84 25.26
N SER A 47 75.14 29.67 24.41
CA SER A 47 75.36 29.82 22.95
C SER A 47 74.59 28.83 22.06
N GLU A 48 73.95 29.44 21.05
CA GLU A 48 73.37 28.87 19.82
C GLU A 48 71.90 28.41 19.82
N GLU A 49 71.15 29.13 18.96
CA GLU A 49 69.84 28.94 18.34
C GLU A 49 68.71 28.14 19.03
N ILE A 50 67.56 28.84 19.17
CA ILE A 50 66.25 28.32 19.57
C ILE A 50 65.92 27.08 18.72
N ASN A 51 65.87 25.88 19.34
CA ASN A 51 65.36 24.68 18.67
C ASN A 51 63.83 24.78 18.50
N PRO A 52 63.32 25.01 17.27
CA PRO A 52 61.90 25.27 17.05
C PRO A 52 61.01 24.06 17.33
N ASP A 53 61.55 22.82 17.24
CA ASP A 53 60.77 21.60 17.44
C ASP A 53 60.46 21.34 18.92
N LEU A 54 61.38 21.71 19.82
CA LEU A 54 61.15 21.58 21.27
C LEU A 54 60.10 22.60 21.77
N ALA A 55 60.13 23.82 21.24
CA ALA A 55 59.12 24.84 21.49
C ALA A 55 57.75 24.44 20.91
N ARG A 56 57.73 23.80 19.74
CA ARG A 56 56.50 23.30 19.12
C ARG A 56 55.88 22.18 19.93
N LYS A 57 56.69 21.22 20.40
CA LYS A 57 56.23 20.08 21.19
C LYS A 57 55.60 20.51 22.51
N THR A 58 56.23 21.45 23.22
CA THR A 58 55.68 21.99 24.48
C THR A 58 54.39 22.77 24.26
N ILE A 59 54.24 23.47 23.13
CA ILE A 59 52.98 24.13 22.75
C ILE A 59 51.88 23.08 22.47
N TYR A 60 52.19 22.00 21.75
CA TYR A 60 51.24 20.92 21.47
C TYR A 60 50.79 20.20 22.75
N ASP A 61 51.69 19.87 23.66
CA ASP A 61 51.37 19.18 24.92
C ASP A 61 50.47 20.04 25.84
N LEU A 62 50.69 21.36 25.88
CA LEU A 62 49.82 22.29 26.61
C LEU A 62 48.43 22.43 25.96
N GLN A 63 48.38 22.41 24.64
CA GLN A 63 47.14 22.53 23.87
C GLN A 63 46.24 21.30 24.05
N GLU A 64 46.82 20.11 24.19
CA GLU A 64 46.10 18.85 24.47
C GLU A 64 45.52 18.81 25.89
N GLN A 65 46.24 19.34 26.88
CA GLN A 65 45.75 19.41 28.28
C GLN A 65 44.56 20.36 28.45
N LEU A 66 44.48 21.43 27.66
CA LEU A 66 43.37 22.39 27.64
C LEU A 66 42.08 21.83 27.02
N GLN A 67 42.14 20.66 26.38
CA GLN A 67 41.03 20.05 25.64
C GLN A 67 40.09 19.21 26.54
N ASN A 68 40.40 19.06 27.83
CA ASN A 68 39.66 18.22 28.78
C ASN A 68 38.87 19.09 29.80
N PRO A 69 37.54 19.25 29.67
CA PRO A 69 36.76 20.17 30.53
C PRO A 69 36.74 19.79 32.02
N ARG A 70 36.99 18.52 32.37
CA ARG A 70 37.20 18.08 33.77
C ARG A 70 38.56 18.50 34.34
N ALA A 71 39.55 18.78 33.49
CA ALA A 71 40.88 19.24 33.91
C ALA A 71 40.93 20.76 34.12
N VAL A 72 40.05 21.52 33.48
CA VAL A 72 40.01 22.99 33.59
C VAL A 72 39.64 23.44 35.00
N PHE A 73 38.79 22.70 35.72
CA PHE A 73 38.36 23.06 37.07
C PHE A 73 39.47 22.97 38.13
N PRO A 74 40.21 21.85 38.25
CA PRO A 74 41.38 21.79 39.13
C PRO A 74 42.49 22.72 38.63
N LEU A 75 42.62 22.99 37.32
CA LEU A 75 43.58 23.97 36.81
C LEU A 75 43.23 25.40 37.25
N LEU A 76 41.97 25.82 37.16
CA LEU A 76 41.51 27.12 37.67
C LEU A 76 41.65 27.21 39.19
N GLN A 77 41.32 26.14 39.92
CA GLN A 77 41.48 26.09 41.37
C GLN A 77 42.95 26.14 41.78
N GLN A 78 43.82 25.49 41.02
CA GLN A 78 45.27 25.48 41.24
C GLN A 78 45.90 26.81 40.85
N ILE A 79 45.47 27.44 39.75
CA ILE A 79 45.88 28.79 39.37
C ILE A 79 45.48 29.77 40.48
N VAL A 80 44.24 29.73 40.99
CA VAL A 80 43.81 30.57 42.11
C VAL A 80 44.62 30.29 43.38
N THR A 81 44.97 29.04 43.65
CA THR A 81 45.76 28.65 44.83
C THR A 81 47.23 29.08 44.73
N ASP A 82 47.87 28.86 43.58
CA ASP A 82 49.25 29.28 43.30
C ASP A 82 49.39 30.80 43.32
N ILE A 83 48.35 31.51 42.86
CA ILE A 83 48.24 32.96 42.95
C ILE A 83 48.09 33.42 44.41
N CYS A 84 47.23 32.77 45.21
CA CYS A 84 47.09 33.09 46.62
C CYS A 84 48.41 32.91 47.40
N GLN A 85 49.25 31.97 46.99
CA GLN A 85 50.60 31.79 47.55
C GLN A 85 51.60 32.84 47.03
N HIS A 86 51.50 33.29 45.78
CA HIS A 86 52.35 34.35 45.23
C HIS A 86 52.05 35.76 45.78
N ILE A 87 50.84 35.99 46.32
CA ILE A 87 50.46 37.25 46.97
C ILE A 87 51.31 37.56 48.22
N GLU A 88 51.99 36.56 48.81
CA GLU A 88 52.95 36.79 49.90
C GLU A 88 54.27 37.44 49.43
N MET A 89 54.56 37.46 48.13
CA MET A 89 55.78 38.04 47.53
C MET A 89 55.50 39.32 46.74
N GLY A 90 54.87 40.31 47.38
CA GLY A 90 55.18 41.74 47.24
C GLY A 90 55.26 42.43 45.86
N ASN A 91 54.83 41.84 44.74
CA ASN A 91 54.88 42.50 43.43
C ASN A 91 53.48 43.04 43.04
N LYS A 92 53.27 44.33 43.32
CA LYS A 92 51.96 45.00 43.28
C LYS A 92 51.34 45.02 41.88
N ASP A 93 52.16 45.14 40.84
CA ASP A 93 51.70 45.31 39.44
C ASP A 93 51.11 44.01 38.84
N GLU A 94 51.63 42.84 39.26
CA GLU A 94 51.16 41.52 38.81
C GLU A 94 49.85 41.14 39.53
N ILE A 95 49.72 41.55 40.80
CA ILE A 95 48.49 41.43 41.59
C ILE A 95 47.40 42.33 41.01
N ASP A 96 47.71 43.59 40.69
CA ASP A 96 46.74 44.53 40.12
C ASP A 96 46.29 44.08 38.71
N SER A 97 47.19 43.56 37.87
CA SER A 97 46.85 43.01 36.55
C SER A 97 45.89 41.82 36.64
N LEU A 98 46.11 40.92 37.61
CA LEU A 98 45.23 39.77 37.82
C LEU A 98 43.88 40.16 38.43
N ILE A 99 43.87 41.06 39.42
CA ILE A 99 42.64 41.61 40.01
C ILE A 99 41.80 42.31 38.93
N MET A 100 42.44 42.90 37.91
CA MET A 100 41.74 43.45 36.74
C MET A 100 41.27 42.38 35.73
N ALA A 101 41.95 41.25 35.61
CA ALA A 101 41.59 40.16 34.68
C ALA A 101 40.48 39.24 35.22
N LEU A 102 40.41 39.00 36.54
CA LEU A 102 39.43 38.10 37.17
C LEU A 102 37.97 38.51 36.90
N PRO A 103 37.57 39.80 36.98
CA PRO A 103 36.23 40.24 36.61
C PRO A 103 35.89 39.98 35.14
N GLN A 104 36.87 40.05 34.24
CA GLN A 104 36.67 39.78 32.81
C GLN A 104 36.41 38.29 32.56
N VAL A 105 37.16 37.41 33.23
CA VAL A 105 36.95 35.95 33.18
C VAL A 105 35.58 35.58 33.77
N ILE A 106 35.20 36.16 34.90
CA ILE A 106 33.88 35.95 35.52
C ILE A 106 32.76 36.45 34.59
N ALA A 107 32.93 37.60 33.94
CA ALA A 107 31.95 38.13 32.98
C ALA A 107 31.77 37.19 31.78
N LYS A 108 32.87 36.65 31.22
CA LYS A 108 32.82 35.69 30.11
C LYS A 108 32.22 34.34 30.51
N LEU A 109 32.50 33.86 31.73
CA LEU A 109 31.85 32.65 32.26
C LEU A 109 30.35 32.85 32.44
N ARG A 110 29.90 34.04 32.90
CA ARG A 110 28.48 34.38 33.01
C ARG A 110 27.79 34.44 31.65
N GLU A 111 28.44 35.02 30.65
CA GLU A 111 27.95 35.06 29.26
C GLU A 111 27.80 33.64 28.68
N MET A 112 28.80 32.77 28.89
CA MET A 112 28.72 31.38 28.47
C MET A 112 27.62 30.59 29.21
N LEU A 113 27.47 30.77 30.53
CA LEU A 113 26.40 30.13 31.29
C LEU A 113 25.01 30.57 30.83
N ALA A 114 24.85 31.85 30.46
CA ALA A 114 23.61 32.35 29.88
C ALA A 114 23.30 31.70 28.52
N MET A 115 24.30 31.57 27.64
CA MET A 115 24.14 30.86 26.36
C MET A 115 23.80 29.38 26.54
N VAL A 116 24.45 28.68 27.48
CA VAL A 116 24.14 27.27 27.78
C VAL A 116 22.72 27.13 28.33
N GLN A 117 22.27 28.06 29.16
CA GLN A 117 20.90 28.07 29.68
C GLN A 117 19.89 28.21 28.55
N GLU A 118 20.07 29.17 27.64
CA GLU A 118 19.21 29.38 26.47
C GLU A 118 19.15 28.13 25.56
N VAL A 119 20.30 27.54 25.24
CA VAL A 119 20.37 26.31 24.43
C VAL A 119 19.67 25.15 25.13
N SER A 120 19.75 25.05 26.46
CA SER A 120 19.10 23.97 27.23
C SER A 120 17.59 24.15 27.32
N GLU A 121 17.09 25.39 27.42
CA GLU A 121 15.66 25.69 27.35
C GLU A 121 15.10 25.35 25.95
N ASN A 122 15.83 25.73 24.90
CA ASN A 122 15.47 25.38 23.52
C ASN A 122 15.50 23.86 23.28
N LEU A 123 16.51 23.15 23.80
CA LEU A 123 16.61 21.70 23.66
C LEU A 123 15.47 20.97 24.37
N ALA A 124 15.07 21.43 25.56
CA ALA A 124 13.91 20.88 26.27
C ALA A 124 12.63 21.04 25.44
N SER A 125 12.38 22.23 24.90
CA SER A 125 11.21 22.50 24.06
C SER A 125 11.21 21.67 22.77
N LEU A 126 12.35 21.56 22.08
CA LEU A 126 12.49 20.72 20.89
C LEU A 126 12.25 19.24 21.18
N SER A 127 12.67 18.77 22.36
CA SER A 127 12.44 17.40 22.80
C SER A 127 10.96 17.11 23.02
N GLU A 128 10.21 18.03 23.63
CA GLU A 128 8.76 17.92 23.76
C GLU A 128 8.06 17.87 22.39
N GLN A 129 8.48 18.73 21.44
CA GLN A 129 7.95 18.70 20.08
C GLN A 129 8.28 17.40 19.34
N LEU A 130 9.49 16.87 19.53
CA LEU A 130 9.91 15.60 18.92
C LEU A 130 9.09 14.43 19.49
N SER A 131 8.86 14.41 20.80
CA SER A 131 8.00 13.41 21.46
C SER A 131 6.58 13.46 20.92
N ALA A 132 5.99 14.65 20.78
CA ALA A 132 4.65 14.80 20.21
C ALA A 132 4.59 14.36 18.73
N SER A 133 5.66 14.64 17.97
CA SER A 133 5.77 14.20 16.56
C SER A 133 5.90 12.68 16.45
N ALA A 134 6.65 12.05 17.36
CA ALA A 134 6.74 10.60 17.47
C ALA A 134 5.35 10.01 17.79
N GLU A 135 4.67 10.48 18.82
CA GLU A 135 3.33 9.99 19.17
C GLU A 135 2.33 10.09 18.00
N SER A 136 2.36 11.20 17.26
CA SER A 136 1.55 11.34 16.03
C SER A 136 1.95 10.36 14.93
N LEU A 137 3.24 10.06 14.76
CA LEU A 137 3.73 9.09 13.78
C LEU A 137 3.29 7.67 14.16
N PHE A 138 3.40 7.31 15.43
CA PHE A 138 2.92 6.03 15.96
C PHE A 138 1.42 5.86 15.72
N GLN A 139 0.62 6.88 16.05
CA GLN A 139 -0.83 6.86 15.81
C GLN A 139 -1.14 6.67 14.32
N GLY A 140 -0.46 7.40 13.43
CA GLY A 140 -0.63 7.25 11.99
C GLY A 140 -0.22 5.87 11.48
N ALA A 141 0.86 5.28 12.02
CA ALA A 141 1.27 3.91 11.69
C ALA A 141 0.23 2.89 12.17
N SER A 142 -0.33 3.06 13.38
CA SER A 142 -1.39 2.19 13.90
C SER A 142 -2.66 2.24 13.05
N GLU A 143 -3.08 3.44 12.62
CA GLU A 143 -4.23 3.60 11.73
C GLU A 143 -3.98 2.98 10.35
N GLN A 144 -2.77 3.14 9.81
CA GLN A 144 -2.37 2.50 8.56
C GLN A 144 -2.36 0.97 8.67
N ALA A 145 -1.91 0.40 9.79
CA ALA A 145 -1.94 -1.05 10.02
C ALA A 145 -3.36 -1.60 9.92
N SER A 146 -4.32 -0.94 10.58
CA SER A 146 -5.74 -1.34 10.50
C SER A 146 -6.31 -1.20 9.08
N ALA A 147 -5.96 -0.14 8.35
CA ALA A 147 -6.38 0.03 6.96
C ALA A 147 -5.80 -1.05 6.03
N ILE A 148 -4.58 -1.54 6.31
CA ILE A 148 -3.95 -2.64 5.56
C ILE A 148 -4.68 -3.95 5.83
N GLU A 149 -5.04 -4.26 7.08
CA GLU A 149 -5.81 -5.47 7.41
C GLU A 149 -7.16 -5.50 6.67
N GLU A 150 -7.89 -4.37 6.68
CA GLU A 150 -9.16 -4.24 5.94
C GLU A 150 -8.94 -4.39 4.44
N SER A 151 -7.91 -3.73 3.88
CA SER A 151 -7.58 -3.81 2.46
C SER A 151 -7.16 -5.22 2.05
N SER A 152 -6.43 -5.94 2.91
CA SER A 152 -6.02 -7.32 2.69
C SER A 152 -7.23 -8.25 2.63
N SER A 153 -8.17 -8.10 3.59
CA SER A 153 -9.42 -8.86 3.58
C SER A 153 -10.25 -8.59 2.31
N ALA A 154 -10.36 -7.32 1.90
CA ALA A 154 -11.07 -6.95 0.67
C ALA A 154 -10.38 -7.53 -0.59
N MET A 155 -9.04 -7.61 -0.60
CA MET A 155 -8.29 -8.25 -1.69
C MET A 155 -8.49 -9.76 -1.74
N GLU A 156 -8.57 -10.44 -0.61
CA GLU A 156 -8.88 -11.88 -0.58
C GLU A 156 -10.30 -12.16 -1.10
N GLU A 157 -11.29 -11.38 -0.65
CA GLU A 157 -12.67 -11.50 -1.15
C GLU A 157 -12.75 -11.20 -2.65
N MET A 158 -12.03 -10.18 -3.13
CA MET A 158 -11.93 -9.86 -4.55
C MET A 158 -11.31 -11.01 -5.34
N ALA A 159 -10.20 -11.59 -4.88
CA ALA A 159 -9.55 -12.71 -5.54
C ALA A 159 -10.48 -13.94 -5.63
N LEU A 160 -11.24 -14.23 -4.57
CA LEU A 160 -12.25 -15.27 -4.56
C LEU A 160 -13.36 -15.00 -5.58
N SER A 161 -13.94 -13.80 -5.57
CA SER A 161 -15.00 -13.41 -6.51
C SER A 161 -14.54 -13.45 -7.96
N THR A 162 -13.34 -12.95 -8.25
CA THR A 162 -12.73 -13.01 -9.57
C THR A 162 -12.48 -14.45 -10.03
N ARG A 163 -12.05 -15.34 -9.14
CA ARG A 163 -11.90 -16.77 -9.45
C ARG A 163 -13.25 -17.42 -9.77
N GLN A 164 -14.28 -17.14 -8.97
CA GLN A 164 -15.64 -17.61 -9.24
C GLN A 164 -16.17 -17.09 -10.58
N ASN A 165 -15.91 -15.83 -10.93
CA ASN A 165 -16.28 -15.27 -12.24
C ASN A 165 -15.59 -16.00 -13.40
N ALA A 166 -14.31 -16.36 -13.26
CA ALA A 166 -13.61 -17.16 -14.26
C ALA A 166 -14.23 -18.56 -14.43
N ASP A 167 -14.55 -19.22 -13.32
CA ASP A 167 -15.21 -20.53 -13.33
C ASP A 167 -16.62 -20.45 -13.94
N HIS A 168 -17.40 -19.42 -13.58
CA HIS A 168 -18.71 -19.15 -14.17
C HIS A 168 -18.64 -18.86 -15.67
N ALA A 169 -17.65 -18.09 -16.11
CA ALA A 169 -17.43 -17.84 -17.53
C ALA A 169 -17.14 -19.15 -18.27
N SER A 170 -16.23 -20.00 -17.76
CA SER A 170 -15.94 -21.30 -18.36
C SER A 170 -17.16 -22.22 -18.41
N HIS A 171 -17.97 -22.25 -17.35
CA HIS A 171 -19.21 -23.04 -17.34
C HIS A 171 -20.24 -22.51 -18.34
N THR A 172 -20.38 -21.19 -18.43
CA THR A 172 -21.31 -20.53 -19.37
C THR A 172 -20.86 -20.76 -20.82
N GLU A 173 -19.56 -20.76 -21.10
CA GLU A 173 -19.00 -21.10 -22.41
C GLU A 173 -19.42 -22.52 -22.84
N ALA A 174 -19.28 -23.51 -21.95
CA ALA A 174 -19.68 -24.88 -22.24
C ALA A 174 -21.18 -24.99 -22.57
N ILE A 175 -22.02 -24.24 -21.84
CA ILE A 175 -23.46 -24.17 -22.12
C ILE A 175 -23.71 -23.54 -23.49
N VAL A 176 -23.05 -22.42 -23.81
CA VAL A 176 -23.22 -21.70 -25.08
C VAL A 176 -22.79 -22.56 -26.27
N VAL A 177 -21.66 -23.27 -26.18
CA VAL A 177 -21.21 -24.21 -27.22
C VAL A 177 -22.25 -25.31 -27.45
N LYS A 178 -22.79 -25.89 -26.37
CA LYS A 178 -23.87 -26.87 -26.46
C LYS A 178 -25.12 -26.28 -27.11
N THR A 179 -25.56 -25.10 -26.68
CA THR A 179 -26.73 -24.41 -27.23
C THR A 179 -26.56 -24.08 -28.72
N ALA A 180 -25.36 -23.69 -29.15
CA ALA A 180 -25.05 -23.50 -30.57
C ALA A 180 -25.20 -24.81 -31.36
N GLY A 181 -24.74 -25.94 -30.81
CA GLY A 181 -24.94 -27.27 -31.36
C GLY A 181 -26.42 -27.66 -31.49
N ASP A 182 -27.18 -27.51 -30.40
CA ASP A 182 -28.61 -27.81 -30.36
C ASP A 182 -29.41 -26.94 -31.37
N ALA A 183 -29.04 -25.66 -31.51
CA ALA A 183 -29.63 -24.75 -32.49
C ALA A 183 -29.28 -25.13 -33.93
N HIS A 184 -28.05 -25.60 -34.17
CA HIS A 184 -27.63 -26.10 -35.49
C HIS A 184 -28.41 -27.36 -35.89
N GLU A 185 -28.55 -28.33 -34.98
CA GLU A 185 -29.35 -29.55 -35.21
C GLU A 185 -30.83 -29.19 -35.45
N SER A 186 -31.39 -28.25 -34.68
CA SER A 186 -32.75 -27.74 -34.91
C SER A 186 -32.90 -27.12 -36.30
N GLY A 187 -31.89 -26.39 -36.78
CA GLY A 187 -31.88 -25.82 -38.13
C GLY A 187 -31.89 -26.90 -39.22
N GLN A 188 -31.15 -27.99 -39.03
CA GLN A 188 -31.17 -29.14 -39.93
C GLN A 188 -32.55 -29.81 -39.96
N ALA A 189 -33.19 -30.02 -38.79
CA ALA A 189 -34.52 -30.59 -38.71
C ALA A 189 -35.58 -29.71 -39.42
N VAL A 190 -35.50 -28.39 -39.27
CA VAL A 190 -36.37 -27.44 -39.98
C VAL A 190 -36.11 -27.50 -41.50
N SER A 191 -34.84 -27.60 -41.92
CA SER A 191 -34.49 -27.75 -43.35
C SER A 191 -35.10 -29.03 -43.96
N GLN A 192 -35.06 -30.14 -43.23
CA GLN A 192 -35.72 -31.38 -43.63
C GLN A 192 -37.25 -31.23 -43.71
N ALA A 193 -37.86 -30.53 -42.75
CA ALA A 193 -39.29 -30.26 -42.76
C ALA A 193 -39.70 -29.39 -43.96
N VAL A 194 -38.91 -28.37 -44.32
CA VAL A 194 -39.09 -27.54 -45.52
C VAL A 194 -39.05 -28.41 -46.79
N SER A 195 -38.10 -29.34 -46.88
CA SER A 195 -38.00 -30.27 -48.03
C SER A 195 -39.23 -31.18 -48.11
N ALA A 196 -39.67 -31.75 -46.99
CA ALA A 196 -40.85 -32.61 -46.95
C ALA A 196 -42.14 -31.86 -47.32
N MET A 197 -42.29 -30.61 -46.88
CA MET A 197 -43.43 -29.76 -47.24
C MET A 197 -43.47 -29.43 -48.73
N LYS A 198 -42.30 -29.22 -49.36
CA LYS A 198 -42.20 -29.05 -50.82
C LYS A 198 -42.65 -30.31 -51.56
N GLU A 199 -42.20 -31.49 -51.12
CA GLU A 199 -42.66 -32.75 -51.70
C GLU A 199 -44.17 -32.96 -51.54
N ILE A 200 -44.73 -32.62 -50.37
CA ILE A 200 -46.18 -32.69 -50.14
C ILE A 200 -46.91 -31.79 -51.14
N ALA A 201 -46.50 -30.52 -51.28
CA ALA A 201 -47.12 -29.59 -52.22
C ALA A 201 -47.09 -30.12 -53.67
N ASP A 202 -45.96 -30.68 -54.11
CA ASP A 202 -45.82 -31.30 -55.43
C ASP A 202 -46.78 -32.49 -55.61
N LYS A 203 -46.91 -33.37 -54.61
CA LYS A 203 -47.84 -34.51 -54.66
C LYS A 203 -49.30 -34.05 -54.68
N ILE A 204 -49.65 -33.01 -53.94
CA ILE A 204 -51.01 -32.43 -53.94
C ILE A 204 -51.34 -31.80 -55.29
N SER A 205 -50.40 -31.12 -55.94
CA SER A 205 -50.59 -30.58 -57.30
C SER A 205 -50.92 -31.68 -58.32
N ILE A 206 -50.26 -32.85 -58.21
CA ILE A 206 -50.59 -34.02 -59.03
C ILE A 206 -52.01 -34.52 -58.74
N LEU A 207 -52.43 -34.54 -57.47
CA LEU A 207 -53.79 -34.96 -57.09
C LEU A 207 -54.87 -34.00 -57.61
N GLU A 208 -54.63 -32.69 -57.59
CA GLU A 208 -55.52 -31.71 -58.22
C GLU A 208 -55.69 -32.00 -59.71
N GLU A 209 -54.60 -32.28 -60.42
CA GLU A 209 -54.65 -32.62 -61.85
C GLU A 209 -55.42 -33.93 -62.11
N VAL A 210 -55.21 -34.97 -61.29
CA VAL A 210 -55.97 -36.23 -61.39
C VAL A 210 -57.46 -36.00 -61.13
N ALA A 211 -57.81 -35.19 -60.13
CA ALA A 211 -59.20 -34.87 -59.81
C ALA A 211 -59.85 -34.07 -60.96
N ARG A 212 -59.12 -33.12 -61.56
CA ARG A 212 -59.57 -32.35 -62.74
C ARG A 212 -59.78 -33.25 -63.97
N GLN A 213 -58.87 -34.19 -64.22
CA GLN A 213 -59.02 -35.18 -65.29
C GLN A 213 -60.23 -36.09 -65.05
N THR A 214 -60.47 -36.48 -63.80
CA THR A 214 -61.63 -37.30 -63.41
C THR A 214 -62.94 -36.54 -63.61
N ASP A 215 -62.99 -35.24 -63.27
CA ASP A 215 -64.13 -34.37 -63.52
C ASP A 215 -64.42 -34.25 -65.03
N LEU A 216 -63.38 -34.03 -65.84
CA LEU A 216 -63.51 -33.98 -67.31
C LEU A 216 -64.00 -35.32 -67.91
N LEU A 217 -63.51 -36.45 -67.41
CA LEU A 217 -63.98 -37.78 -67.81
C LEU A 217 -65.46 -38.00 -67.44
N ALA A 218 -65.87 -37.60 -66.23
CA ALA A 218 -67.25 -37.69 -65.78
C ALA A 218 -68.19 -36.77 -66.57
N LEU A 219 -67.71 -35.58 -66.94
CA LEU A 219 -68.42 -34.65 -67.82
C LEU A 219 -68.62 -35.24 -69.22
N ASN A 220 -67.56 -35.79 -69.82
CA ASN A 220 -67.65 -36.45 -71.13
C ASN A 220 -68.61 -37.63 -71.10
N ALA A 221 -68.57 -38.45 -70.05
CA ALA A 221 -69.51 -39.56 -69.86
C ALA A 221 -70.97 -39.07 -69.67
N SER A 222 -71.18 -37.94 -69.00
CA SER A 222 -72.50 -37.31 -68.86
C SER A 222 -73.06 -36.82 -70.19
N ILE A 223 -72.19 -36.30 -71.09
CA ILE A 223 -72.55 -35.91 -72.46
C ILE A 223 -72.95 -37.14 -73.28
N GLU A 224 -72.15 -38.22 -73.24
CA GLU A 224 -72.45 -39.44 -73.99
C GLU A 224 -73.73 -40.12 -73.49
N LYS A 225 -74.02 -40.02 -72.18
CA LYS A 225 -75.33 -40.39 -71.61
C LYS A 225 -76.49 -39.59 -72.21
N ALA A 226 -76.34 -38.27 -72.38
CA ALA A 226 -77.38 -37.46 -73.03
C ALA A 226 -77.61 -37.90 -74.49
N ARG A 227 -76.58 -38.45 -75.14
CA ARG A 227 -76.62 -39.00 -76.49
C ARG A 227 -77.29 -40.38 -76.58
N ALA A 228 -77.12 -41.22 -75.56
CA ALA A 228 -77.63 -42.61 -75.52
C ALA A 228 -79.13 -42.74 -75.13
N GLY A 229 -79.80 -41.65 -74.72
CA GLY A 229 -81.24 -41.67 -74.43
C GLY A 229 -81.63 -42.53 -73.22
N GLU A 230 -82.70 -43.35 -73.33
CA GLU A 230 -83.20 -44.15 -72.19
C GLU A 230 -82.24 -45.24 -71.71
N ALA A 231 -81.37 -45.77 -72.58
CA ALA A 231 -80.40 -46.81 -72.23
C ALA A 231 -79.32 -46.32 -71.23
N GLY A 232 -79.10 -45.01 -71.14
CA GLY A 232 -78.08 -44.40 -70.27
C GLY A 232 -78.54 -44.04 -68.85
N ARG A 233 -79.80 -44.34 -68.46
CA ARG A 233 -80.37 -43.88 -67.17
C ARG A 233 -79.59 -44.34 -65.93
N GLY A 234 -79.13 -45.59 -65.87
CA GLY A 234 -78.31 -46.10 -64.77
C GLY A 234 -76.90 -45.49 -64.75
N PHE A 235 -76.32 -45.24 -65.92
CA PHE A 235 -75.02 -44.58 -66.08
C PHE A 235 -75.03 -43.10 -65.66
N ALA A 236 -76.19 -42.45 -65.73
CA ALA A 236 -76.35 -41.05 -65.33
C ALA A 236 -76.10 -40.81 -63.83
N VAL A 237 -76.54 -41.74 -62.98
CA VAL A 237 -76.35 -41.63 -61.53
C VAL A 237 -74.87 -41.81 -61.18
N VAL A 238 -74.23 -42.80 -61.80
CA VAL A 238 -72.80 -43.08 -61.58
C VAL A 238 -71.92 -41.91 -62.03
N THR A 239 -72.18 -41.34 -63.21
CA THR A 239 -71.41 -40.19 -63.73
C THR A 239 -71.59 -38.93 -62.88
N SER A 240 -72.81 -38.66 -62.40
CA SER A 240 -73.06 -37.57 -61.44
C SER A 240 -72.31 -37.78 -60.12
N GLU A 241 -72.25 -39.01 -59.61
CA GLU A 241 -71.57 -39.30 -58.35
C GLU A 241 -70.03 -39.20 -58.50
N ILE A 242 -69.47 -39.69 -59.61
CA ILE A 242 -68.04 -39.52 -59.93
C ILE A 242 -67.69 -38.03 -60.03
N ARG A 243 -68.52 -37.23 -60.71
CA ARG A 243 -68.28 -35.79 -60.83
C ARG A 243 -68.28 -35.11 -59.46
N LYS A 244 -69.26 -35.43 -58.62
CA LYS A 244 -69.38 -34.89 -57.26
C LYS A 244 -68.17 -35.29 -56.39
N LEU A 245 -67.66 -36.51 -56.55
CA LEU A 245 -66.45 -36.98 -55.88
C LEU A 245 -65.18 -36.25 -56.37
N ALA A 246 -65.08 -35.98 -57.68
CA ALA A 246 -63.99 -35.22 -58.28
C ALA A 246 -63.98 -33.76 -57.81
N GLU A 247 -65.13 -33.08 -57.80
CA GLU A 247 -65.31 -31.73 -57.24
C GLU A 247 -64.90 -31.69 -55.75
N ARG A 248 -65.30 -32.69 -54.96
CA ARG A 248 -64.91 -32.80 -53.54
C ARG A 248 -63.40 -33.04 -53.36
N SER A 249 -62.79 -33.81 -54.26
CA SER A 249 -61.35 -34.09 -54.22
C SER A 249 -60.52 -32.86 -54.59
N LEU A 250 -60.98 -32.06 -55.56
CA LEU A 250 -60.37 -30.77 -55.91
C LEU A 250 -60.41 -29.80 -54.72
N ALA A 251 -61.56 -29.66 -54.06
CA ALA A 251 -61.68 -28.78 -52.89
C ALA A 251 -60.72 -29.21 -51.76
N ALA A 252 -60.68 -30.52 -51.45
CA ALA A 252 -59.78 -31.03 -50.41
C ALA A 252 -58.29 -30.84 -50.77
N ALA A 253 -57.93 -31.03 -52.05
CA ALA A 253 -56.56 -30.83 -52.50
C ALA A 253 -56.15 -29.34 -52.41
N ALA A 254 -57.04 -28.42 -52.77
CA ALA A 254 -56.80 -26.97 -52.64
C ALA A 254 -56.61 -26.54 -51.17
N ASP A 255 -57.41 -27.11 -50.25
CA ASP A 255 -57.27 -26.85 -48.81
C ASP A 255 -55.91 -27.34 -48.28
N ILE A 256 -55.49 -28.56 -48.65
CA ILE A 256 -54.19 -29.11 -48.24
C ILE A 256 -53.05 -28.29 -48.85
N ASN A 257 -53.17 -27.83 -50.10
CA ASN A 257 -52.16 -27.02 -50.76
C ASN A 257 -51.98 -25.67 -50.04
N THR A 258 -53.09 -25.02 -49.66
CA THR A 258 -53.09 -23.79 -48.87
C THR A 258 -52.41 -23.99 -47.51
N LEU A 259 -52.75 -25.09 -46.81
CA LEU A 259 -52.13 -25.42 -45.52
C LEU A 259 -50.63 -25.73 -45.64
N SER A 260 -50.23 -26.43 -46.71
CA SER A 260 -48.84 -26.78 -46.98
C SER A 260 -48.02 -25.54 -47.30
N ALA A 261 -48.56 -24.61 -48.11
CA ALA A 261 -47.92 -23.34 -48.42
C ALA A 261 -47.73 -22.47 -47.16
N SER A 262 -48.74 -22.39 -46.30
CA SER A 262 -48.63 -21.66 -45.02
C SER A 262 -47.60 -22.32 -44.08
N SER A 263 -47.56 -23.65 -44.01
CA SER A 263 -46.60 -24.38 -43.18
C SER A 263 -45.16 -24.18 -43.69
N LEU A 264 -44.98 -24.14 -45.01
CA LEU A 264 -43.70 -23.88 -45.65
C LEU A 264 -43.17 -22.47 -45.30
N ASP A 265 -44.01 -21.45 -45.37
CA ASP A 265 -43.62 -20.06 -45.05
C ASP A 265 -43.16 -19.92 -43.58
N VAL A 266 -43.87 -20.56 -42.65
CA VAL A 266 -43.48 -20.61 -41.23
C VAL A 266 -42.16 -21.35 -41.04
N ALA A 267 -41.97 -22.49 -41.68
CA ALA A 267 -40.75 -23.29 -41.56
C ALA A 267 -39.53 -22.58 -42.17
N GLU A 268 -39.67 -21.94 -43.35
CA GLU A 268 -38.60 -21.13 -43.94
C GLU A 268 -38.27 -19.91 -43.09
N GLY A 269 -39.28 -19.28 -42.47
CA GLY A 269 -39.08 -18.20 -41.50
C GLY A 269 -38.27 -18.66 -40.27
N ALA A 270 -38.62 -19.81 -39.69
CA ALA A 270 -37.90 -20.40 -38.58
C ALA A 270 -36.44 -20.76 -38.95
N GLY A 271 -36.23 -21.33 -40.14
CA GLY A 271 -34.89 -21.65 -40.65
C GLY A 271 -33.99 -20.42 -40.76
N LYS A 272 -34.51 -19.30 -41.32
CA LYS A 272 -33.76 -18.04 -41.42
C LYS A 272 -33.41 -17.43 -40.06
N LEU A 273 -34.28 -17.60 -39.05
CA LEU A 273 -33.99 -17.15 -37.69
C LEU A 273 -32.86 -17.98 -37.07
N LEU A 274 -32.87 -19.30 -37.26
CA LEU A 274 -31.82 -20.19 -36.78
C LEU A 274 -30.46 -19.91 -37.47
N GLU A 275 -30.47 -19.62 -38.78
CA GLU A 275 -29.26 -19.21 -39.52
C GLU A 275 -28.63 -17.93 -38.97
N LYS A 276 -29.43 -17.02 -38.40
CA LYS A 276 -28.94 -15.80 -37.75
C LYS A 276 -28.50 -16.02 -36.31
N ILE A 277 -29.25 -16.82 -35.54
CA ILE A 277 -29.00 -16.96 -34.10
C ILE A 277 -27.74 -17.76 -33.79
N VAL A 278 -27.39 -18.75 -34.63
CA VAL A 278 -26.19 -19.57 -34.40
C VAL A 278 -24.90 -18.72 -34.40
N PRO A 279 -24.64 -17.85 -35.39
CA PRO A 279 -23.54 -16.89 -35.34
C PRO A 279 -23.55 -15.99 -34.08
N ASP A 280 -24.71 -15.49 -33.68
CA ASP A 280 -24.84 -14.60 -32.50
C ASP A 280 -24.52 -15.35 -31.19
N ILE A 281 -24.90 -16.62 -31.08
CA ILE A 281 -24.56 -17.50 -29.96
C ILE A 281 -23.05 -17.74 -29.91
N LEU A 282 -22.41 -18.01 -31.06
CA LEU A 282 -20.96 -18.20 -31.14
C LEU A 282 -20.20 -16.93 -30.75
N LYS A 283 -20.65 -15.76 -31.20
CA LYS A 283 -20.09 -14.47 -30.78
C LYS A 283 -20.24 -14.23 -29.27
N THR A 284 -21.35 -14.68 -28.68
CA THR A 284 -21.54 -14.65 -27.22
C THR A 284 -20.51 -15.55 -26.52
N SER A 285 -20.16 -16.70 -27.11
CA SER A 285 -19.09 -17.59 -26.61
C SER A 285 -17.73 -16.89 -26.60
N GLU A 286 -17.39 -16.16 -27.66
CA GLU A 286 -16.14 -15.39 -27.75
C GLU A 286 -16.05 -14.34 -26.62
N LEU A 287 -17.14 -13.59 -26.38
CA LEU A 287 -17.20 -12.61 -25.30
C LEU A 287 -17.05 -13.25 -23.91
N ILE A 288 -17.63 -14.43 -23.70
CA ILE A 288 -17.48 -15.17 -22.44
C ILE A 288 -16.02 -15.62 -22.25
N GLN A 289 -15.35 -16.03 -23.32
CA GLN A 289 -13.92 -16.37 -23.25
C GLN A 289 -13.07 -15.15 -22.89
N GLU A 290 -13.39 -13.97 -23.45
CA GLU A 290 -12.75 -12.71 -23.05
C GLU A 290 -12.95 -12.40 -21.56
N ILE A 291 -14.14 -12.65 -21.00
CA ILE A 291 -14.42 -12.50 -19.56
C ILE A 291 -13.55 -13.45 -18.72
N ALA A 292 -13.40 -14.70 -19.14
CA ALA A 292 -12.56 -15.68 -18.44
C ALA A 292 -11.09 -15.25 -18.42
N VAL A 293 -10.57 -14.78 -19.56
CA VAL A 293 -9.19 -14.26 -19.67
C VAL A 293 -9.01 -13.02 -18.81
N ALA A 294 -9.94 -12.06 -18.89
CA ALA A 294 -9.88 -10.83 -18.09
C ALA A 294 -9.94 -11.12 -16.58
N SER A 295 -10.75 -12.10 -16.17
CA SER A 295 -10.84 -12.55 -14.78
C SER A 295 -9.53 -13.22 -14.33
N GLN A 296 -8.87 -14.00 -15.19
CA GLN A 296 -7.56 -14.55 -14.87
C GLN A 296 -6.48 -13.46 -14.70
N GLU A 297 -6.52 -12.43 -15.55
CA GLU A 297 -5.63 -11.27 -15.44
C GLU A 297 -5.90 -10.46 -14.15
N GLN A 298 -7.17 -10.24 -13.80
CA GLN A 298 -7.56 -9.60 -12.54
C GLN A 298 -7.05 -10.38 -11.32
N ASN A 299 -7.10 -11.71 -11.36
CA ASN A 299 -6.60 -12.55 -10.27
C ASN A 299 -5.08 -12.40 -10.10
N PHE A 300 -4.34 -12.32 -11.22
CA PHE A 300 -2.92 -11.98 -11.17
C PHE A 300 -2.69 -10.56 -10.61
N GLY A 301 -3.52 -9.59 -10.98
CA GLY A 301 -3.50 -8.24 -10.42
C GLY A 301 -3.73 -8.22 -8.90
N ALA A 302 -4.68 -9.02 -8.40
CA ALA A 302 -4.96 -9.15 -6.98
C ALA A 302 -3.75 -9.73 -6.20
N ASP A 303 -3.06 -10.74 -6.75
CA ASP A 303 -1.83 -11.27 -6.15
C ASP A 303 -0.70 -10.22 -6.07
N GLN A 304 -0.57 -9.36 -7.09
CA GLN A 304 0.39 -8.25 -7.05
C GLN A 304 0.02 -7.19 -6.02
N LEU A 305 -1.27 -6.84 -5.90
CA LEU A 305 -1.74 -5.92 -4.87
C LEU A 305 -1.51 -6.49 -3.47
N ASN A 306 -1.76 -7.79 -3.26
CA ASN A 306 -1.49 -8.46 -1.99
C ASN A 306 0.00 -8.39 -1.61
N LYS A 307 0.91 -8.61 -2.58
CA LYS A 307 2.35 -8.42 -2.36
C LYS A 307 2.72 -6.99 -2.00
N ALA A 308 2.08 -6.00 -2.64
CA ALA A 308 2.29 -4.60 -2.32
C ALA A 308 1.80 -4.25 -0.90
N LEU A 309 0.67 -4.82 -0.46
CA LEU A 309 0.18 -4.66 0.91
C LEU A 309 1.16 -5.22 1.95
N ILE A 310 1.75 -6.40 1.71
CA ILE A 310 2.79 -6.97 2.58
C ILE A 310 4.01 -6.04 2.69
N GLN A 311 4.43 -5.42 1.58
CA GLN A 311 5.52 -4.44 1.62
C GLN A 311 5.13 -3.17 2.38
N LEU A 312 3.89 -2.72 2.24
CA LEU A 312 3.37 -1.55 2.93
C LEU A 312 3.27 -1.81 4.44
N ASP A 313 2.86 -3.02 4.85
CA ASP A 313 2.87 -3.46 6.26
C ASP A 313 4.28 -3.39 6.86
N GLN A 314 5.30 -3.85 6.12
CA GLN A 314 6.69 -3.74 6.57
C GLN A 314 7.12 -2.27 6.80
N VAL A 315 6.73 -1.35 5.93
CA VAL A 315 7.01 0.08 6.10
C VAL A 315 6.26 0.66 7.30
N VAL A 316 5.02 0.25 7.52
CA VAL A 316 4.23 0.66 8.69
C VAL A 316 4.87 0.20 9.99
N GLN A 317 5.30 -1.06 10.06
CA GLN A 317 6.05 -1.58 11.22
C GLN A 317 7.35 -0.80 11.44
N GLN A 318 8.07 -0.48 10.36
CA GLN A 318 9.29 0.33 10.46
C GLN A 318 9.00 1.75 10.97
N ASN A 319 7.90 2.37 10.55
CA ASN A 319 7.47 3.68 11.04
C ASN A 319 7.11 3.62 12.54
N ALA A 320 6.42 2.58 12.98
CA ALA A 320 6.10 2.36 14.39
C ALA A 320 7.38 2.21 15.23
N SER A 321 8.33 1.36 14.82
CA SER A 321 9.61 1.20 15.52
C SER A 321 10.45 2.49 15.50
N ALA A 322 10.51 3.19 14.37
CA ALA A 322 11.22 4.47 14.28
C ALA A 322 10.59 5.53 15.19
N SER A 323 9.26 5.52 15.33
CA SER A 323 8.55 6.39 16.24
C SER A 323 8.91 6.09 17.70
N GLU A 324 8.98 4.82 18.11
CA GLU A 324 9.42 4.45 19.46
C GLU A 324 10.87 4.90 19.74
N GLU A 325 11.77 4.75 18.77
CA GLU A 325 13.16 5.22 18.88
C GLU A 325 13.24 6.75 18.99
N LEU A 326 12.41 7.48 18.21
CA LEU A 326 12.31 8.94 18.29
C LEU A 326 11.77 9.41 19.64
N ALA A 327 10.75 8.75 20.18
CA ALA A 327 10.21 9.04 21.51
C ALA A 327 11.28 8.83 22.60
N SER A 328 12.00 7.70 22.55
CA SER A 328 13.10 7.43 23.49
C SER A 328 14.22 8.47 23.38
N THR A 329 14.59 8.86 22.16
CA THR A 329 15.59 9.91 21.93
C THR A 329 15.12 11.26 22.46
N ALA A 330 13.85 11.60 22.28
CA ALA A 330 13.26 12.82 22.82
C ALA A 330 13.29 12.85 24.36
N GLU A 331 12.96 11.74 25.02
CA GLU A 331 13.07 11.61 26.48
C GLU A 331 14.51 11.80 26.96
N GLU A 332 15.49 11.22 26.26
CA GLU A 332 16.91 11.36 26.59
C GLU A 332 17.38 12.81 26.44
N LEU A 333 17.04 13.47 25.32
CA LEU A 333 17.38 14.88 25.08
C LEU A 333 16.74 15.81 26.12
N SER A 334 15.50 15.55 26.52
CA SER A 334 14.81 16.28 27.60
C SER A 334 15.53 16.11 28.94
N SER A 335 15.95 14.88 29.27
CA SER A 335 16.75 14.60 30.47
C SER A 335 18.10 15.34 30.46
N GLN A 336 18.81 15.32 29.33
CA GLN A 336 20.10 16.02 29.18
C GLN A 336 19.92 17.55 29.28
N ALA A 337 18.88 18.11 28.67
CA ALA A 337 18.53 19.52 28.77
C ALA A 337 18.26 19.93 30.23
N LYS A 338 17.51 19.12 30.98
CA LYS A 338 17.23 19.36 32.41
C LYS A 338 18.48 19.27 33.29
N GLN A 339 19.42 18.37 32.97
CA GLN A 339 20.71 18.29 33.65
C GLN A 339 21.55 19.55 33.42
N LEU A 340 21.61 20.05 32.19
CA LEU A 340 22.32 21.29 31.85
C LEU A 340 21.71 22.50 32.57
N GLN A 341 20.38 22.62 32.61
CA GLN A 341 19.69 23.66 33.39
C GLN A 341 20.02 23.59 34.89
N THR A 342 20.11 22.38 35.45
CA THR A 342 20.49 22.18 36.86
C THR A 342 21.94 22.61 37.12
N LEU A 343 22.85 22.31 36.19
CA LEU A 343 24.26 22.72 36.28
C LEU A 343 24.42 24.24 36.17
N THR A 344 23.75 24.88 35.20
CA THR A 344 23.84 26.35 35.03
C THR A 344 23.25 27.10 36.22
N THR A 345 22.11 26.65 36.77
CA THR A 345 21.50 27.24 37.97
C THR A 345 22.36 27.07 39.22
N PHE A 346 23.06 25.94 39.37
CA PHE A 346 24.04 25.74 40.44
C PHE A 346 25.19 26.76 40.34
N PHE A 347 25.78 26.93 39.16
CA PHE A 347 26.88 27.88 38.94
C PHE A 347 26.45 29.35 39.10
N GLN A 348 25.20 29.71 38.76
CA GLN A 348 24.67 31.06 38.96
C GLN A 348 24.41 31.40 40.44
N LYS A 349 23.95 30.44 41.24
CA LYS A 349 23.58 30.68 42.65
C LYS A 349 24.75 30.61 43.63
N GLY A 350 25.94 30.17 43.20
CA GLY A 350 27.16 30.17 44.01
C GLY A 350 27.03 29.44 45.35
N THR A 351 26.13 28.45 45.45
CA THR A 351 25.77 27.81 46.71
C THR A 351 26.49 26.47 46.85
N THR A 352 27.05 26.21 48.03
CA THR A 352 27.74 24.96 48.40
C THR A 352 26.89 23.73 48.00
N PRO A 353 27.47 22.68 47.40
CA PRO A 353 26.69 21.56 46.87
C PRO A 353 25.87 20.88 47.96
N PRO A 354 24.58 20.55 47.72
CA PRO A 354 23.89 19.60 48.58
C PRO A 354 24.59 18.25 48.46
N LYS A 355 24.98 17.68 49.60
CA LYS A 355 25.58 16.35 49.69
C LYS A 355 24.73 15.34 48.92
N THR A 356 25.35 14.75 47.89
CA THR A 356 25.02 13.47 47.24
C THR A 356 23.62 13.32 46.64
N LEU A 357 23.50 13.50 45.32
CA LEU A 357 22.61 12.67 44.52
C LEU A 357 23.43 11.51 43.98
N ARG A 358 23.34 10.36 44.66
CA ARG A 358 23.75 9.09 44.06
C ARG A 358 22.92 8.87 42.79
N PRO A 359 23.49 8.33 41.70
CA PRO A 359 22.68 7.84 40.60
C PRO A 359 21.74 6.78 41.17
N ARG A 360 20.44 7.02 41.06
CA ARG A 360 19.45 5.96 41.26
C ARG A 360 19.73 4.98 40.12
N SER A 361 20.26 3.81 40.47
CA SER A 361 20.25 2.64 39.60
C SER A 361 18.86 2.51 38.97
N PRO A 362 18.74 2.06 37.71
CA PRO A 362 17.44 1.85 37.09
C PRO A 362 16.70 0.84 37.94
N GLY A 363 15.76 1.33 38.74
CA GLY A 363 14.80 0.50 39.43
C GLY A 363 13.95 -0.11 38.34
N LYS A 364 13.90 -1.45 38.32
CA LYS A 364 12.92 -2.28 37.64
C LYS A 364 11.67 -1.47 37.28
N ALA A 365 11.38 -1.43 35.98
CA ALA A 365 10.09 -1.08 35.45
C ALA A 365 9.01 -1.58 36.41
N ALA A 366 8.13 -0.65 36.80
CA ALA A 366 6.86 -1.03 37.36
C ALA A 366 6.24 -2.03 36.39
N GLU A 367 6.09 -3.25 36.88
CA GLU A 367 5.12 -4.24 36.41
C GLU A 367 3.76 -3.53 36.44
N THR A 368 3.44 -2.84 35.35
CA THR A 368 2.08 -2.46 35.06
C THR A 368 1.37 -3.76 34.80
N LYS A 369 0.60 -4.20 35.81
CA LYS A 369 -0.39 -5.25 35.73
C LYS A 369 -1.07 -5.20 34.36
N ALA A 370 -0.74 -6.17 33.52
CA ALA A 370 -1.68 -6.69 32.55
C ALA A 370 -2.91 -7.12 33.37
N THR A 371 -4.00 -6.38 33.23
CA THR A 371 -5.33 -6.93 33.50
C THR A 371 -5.53 -8.04 32.48
N ASP A 372 -5.24 -9.24 32.93
CA ASP A 372 -5.74 -10.49 32.37
C ASP A 372 -7.27 -10.41 32.40
N LYS A 373 -7.83 -9.97 31.27
CA LYS A 373 -9.26 -10.07 31.01
C LYS A 373 -9.44 -11.41 30.31
N ASP A 374 -9.75 -12.39 31.14
CA ASP A 374 -10.34 -13.67 30.83
C ASP A 374 -11.25 -13.57 29.60
N SER A 375 -10.71 -14.01 28.46
CA SER A 375 -11.46 -14.47 27.31
C SER A 375 -11.05 -15.92 27.09
N SER A 376 -11.59 -16.75 27.98
CA SER A 376 -11.76 -18.18 27.78
C SER A 376 -12.62 -18.42 26.53
N ILE A 377 -11.98 -18.41 25.35
CA ILE A 377 -12.48 -19.13 24.20
C ILE A 377 -12.15 -20.60 24.46
N SER A 378 -13.16 -21.31 24.96
CA SER A 378 -13.22 -22.76 25.02
C SER A 378 -12.93 -23.34 23.64
N ALA A 379 -11.77 -23.98 23.51
CA ALA A 379 -11.55 -24.98 22.49
C ALA A 379 -12.40 -26.21 22.84
N THR A 380 -13.53 -26.37 22.16
CA THR A 380 -14.22 -27.66 22.08
C THR A 380 -13.96 -28.21 20.68
N SER A 381 -13.27 -29.34 20.64
CA SER A 381 -12.98 -30.14 19.44
C SER A 381 -14.27 -30.71 18.81
N PRO A 382 -14.21 -31.17 17.55
CA PRO A 382 -15.37 -31.52 16.74
C PRO A 382 -15.79 -32.99 16.91
N ASP A 383 -17.11 -33.21 16.90
CA ASP A 383 -17.77 -34.52 16.75
C ASP A 383 -18.99 -34.23 15.83
N GLU A 384 -18.86 -34.50 14.52
CA GLU A 384 -19.45 -35.65 13.82
C GLU A 384 -20.97 -35.83 14.01
N THR A 385 -21.69 -35.83 12.86
CA THR A 385 -23.10 -36.22 12.62
C THR A 385 -24.17 -35.26 13.17
N ASP A 386 -25.28 -34.94 12.52
CA ASP A 386 -26.00 -35.59 11.44
C ASP A 386 -26.98 -34.57 10.79
N ASP A 387 -27.07 -34.67 9.48
CA ASP A 387 -28.24 -34.60 8.59
C ASP A 387 -29.52 -33.77 8.92
N SER A 388 -30.15 -33.35 7.82
CA SER A 388 -31.53 -32.86 7.67
C SER A 388 -31.85 -31.40 8.03
N SER A 389 -31.89 -30.52 7.02
CA SER A 389 -33.18 -30.06 6.44
C SER A 389 -32.91 -28.94 5.44
N PHE A 390 -32.69 -29.35 4.20
CA PHE A 390 -33.05 -28.59 3.02
C PHE A 390 -34.59 -28.62 2.86
N ASP A 391 -35.13 -27.68 2.09
CA ASP A 391 -36.54 -27.48 1.70
C ASP A 391 -37.36 -26.50 2.56
N GLU A 392 -37.53 -25.26 2.07
CA GLU A 392 -38.83 -24.83 1.52
C GLU A 392 -38.72 -23.50 0.75
N PHE A 393 -38.88 -23.60 -0.58
CA PHE A 393 -39.33 -22.67 -1.63
C PHE A 393 -38.93 -21.18 -1.65
#